data_AF-R7UAX8-F1
#
_entry.id   AF-R7UAX8-F1
#
_cell.length_a   1.000
_cell.length_b   1.000
_cell.length_c   1.000
_cell.angle_alpha   90.00
_cell.angle_beta   90.00
_cell.angle_gamma   90.00
#
_symmetry.space_group_name_H-M   'P 1'
#
loop_
_entity.id
_entity.type
_entity.pdbx_description
1 polymer ?
#
loop_
_entity_poly.entity_id
_entity_poly.type
_entity_poly.pdbx_seq_one_letter_code
_entity_poly.pdbx_strand_id
1 'polypeptide(L)'
;MEGVKLSEVELRLFGELFGLCDMDCSGAVSPSKATELFLSSGLPQETLQKVFELCGATRIHQFGRSQFYIALKLIAVAQCGLPVQVESL
;
A
#
# COMPACT_ATOMS: atom_id res chain seq x y z
N MET A 1 2.83 -0.87 19.16
CA MET A 1 2.66 -1.21 17.73
C MET A 1 1.20 -1.58 17.56
N GLU A 2 0.35 -0.58 17.36
CA GLU A 2 -1.04 -0.82 16.97
C GLU A 2 -1.01 -1.30 15.52
N GLY A 3 -1.02 -2.63 15.37
CA GLY A 3 -1.07 -3.27 14.08
C GLY A 3 -2.39 -2.91 13.43
N VAL A 4 -2.31 -2.27 12.26
CA VAL A 4 -3.39 -2.09 11.30
C VAL A 4 -4.34 -3.30 11.36
N LYS A 5 -5.50 -3.12 11.99
CA LYS A 5 -6.48 -4.18 12.20
C LYS A 5 -7.19 -4.41 10.86
N LEU A 6 -6.68 -5.38 10.09
CA LEU A 6 -7.25 -5.77 8.81
C LEU A 6 -8.32 -6.82 9.05
N SER A 7 -9.49 -6.63 8.44
CA SER A 7 -10.48 -7.70 8.37
C SER A 7 -9.93 -8.87 7.54
N GLU A 8 -10.43 -10.09 7.76
CA GLU A 8 -10.01 -11.28 6.98
C GLU A 8 -10.16 -11.07 5.47
N VAL A 9 -11.19 -10.33 5.07
CA VAL A 9 -11.43 -9.94 3.68
C VAL A 9 -10.31 -9.01 3.16
N GLU A 10 -9.92 -8.00 3.93
CA GLU A 10 -8.83 -7.10 3.53
C GLU A 10 -7.50 -7.84 3.45
N LEU A 11 -7.20 -8.71 4.41
CA LEU A 11 -6.00 -9.55 4.38
C LEU A 11 -5.95 -10.44 3.13
N ARG A 12 -7.08 -11.04 2.74
CA ARG A 12 -7.17 -11.83 1.51
C ARG A 12 -6.94 -10.95 0.28
N LEU A 13 -7.67 -9.84 0.15
CA LEU A 13 -7.54 -8.92 -0.99
C LEU A 13 -6.10 -8.36 -1.10
N PHE A 14 -5.52 -7.96 0.03
CA PHE A 14 -4.17 -7.38 0.07
C PHE A 14 -3.12 -8.45 -0.22
N GLY A 15 -3.34 -9.69 0.24
CA GLY A 15 -2.52 -10.85 -0.13
C GLY A 15 -2.56 -11.14 -1.63
N GLU A 16 -3.74 -11.11 -2.26
CA GLU A 16 -3.87 -11.31 -3.70
C GLU A 16 -3.22 -10.18 -4.50
N LEU A 17 -3.45 -8.92 -4.13
CA LEU A 17 -2.81 -7.76 -4.76
C LEU A 17 -1.28 -7.80 -4.61
N PHE A 18 -0.80 -8.21 -3.42
CA PHE A 18 0.63 -8.40 -3.20
C PHE A 18 1.19 -9.50 -4.10
N GLY A 19 0.50 -10.63 -4.24
CA GLY A 19 0.90 -11.72 -5.13
C GLY A 19 0.91 -11.33 -6.62
N LEU A 20 0.00 -10.45 -7.05
CA LEU A 20 0.00 -9.90 -8.40
C LEU A 20 1.21 -9.02 -8.69
N CYS A 21 1.69 -8.29 -7.67
CA CYS A 21 2.90 -7.48 -7.78
C CYS A 21 4.20 -8.29 -7.58
N ASP A 22 4.19 -9.29 -6.71
CA ASP A 22 5.31 -10.17 -6.35
C ASP A 22 5.43 -11.35 -7.32
N MET A 23 5.64 -11.04 -8.61
CA MET A 23 5.75 -12.06 -9.67
C MET A 23 6.89 -13.06 -9.43
N ASP A 24 7.95 -12.62 -8.75
CA ASP A 24 9.13 -13.44 -8.42
C ASP A 24 9.00 -14.19 -7.08
N CYS A 25 7.86 -14.09 -6.39
CA CYS A 25 7.67 -14.64 -5.04
C CYS A 25 8.82 -14.26 -4.07
N SER A 26 9.42 -13.09 -4.28
CA SER A 26 10.56 -12.56 -3.53
C SER A 26 10.12 -12.13 -2.12
N GLY A 27 8.82 -11.92 -1.92
CA GLY A 27 8.28 -11.37 -0.68
C GLY A 27 8.49 -9.86 -0.57
N ALA A 28 8.83 -9.20 -1.68
CA ALA A 28 9.05 -7.77 -1.77
C ALA A 28 8.55 -7.21 -3.11
N VAL A 29 7.84 -6.08 -3.06
CA VAL A 29 7.28 -5.42 -4.25
C VAL A 29 8.06 -4.14 -4.54
N SER A 30 8.49 -3.92 -5.77
CA SER A 30 9.15 -2.67 -6.14
C SER A 30 8.18 -1.48 -6.06
N PRO A 31 8.62 -0.30 -5.59
CA PRO A 31 7.78 0.89 -5.48
C PRO A 31 7.13 1.29 -6.81
N SER A 32 7.83 1.11 -7.94
CA SER A 32 7.29 1.37 -9.28
C SER A 32 6.08 0.48 -9.58
N LYS A 33 6.17 -0.82 -9.24
CA LYS A 33 5.11 -1.80 -9.45
C LYS A 33 3.90 -1.54 -8.55
N ALA A 34 4.17 -1.22 -7.27
CA ALA A 34 3.14 -0.79 -6.35
C ALA A 34 2.43 0.47 -6.86
N THR A 35 3.19 1.44 -7.38
CA THR A 35 2.64 2.69 -7.94
C THR A 35 1.73 2.40 -9.12
N GLU A 36 2.11 1.53 -10.05
CA GLU A 36 1.23 1.11 -11.16
C GLU A 36 -0.08 0.48 -10.68
N LEU A 37 -0.02 -0.40 -9.68
CA LEU A 37 -1.20 -1.01 -9.08
C LEU A 37 -2.09 0.05 -8.42
N PHE A 38 -1.48 0.99 -7.71
CA PHE A 38 -2.20 2.06 -7.05
C PHE A 38 -2.78 3.09 -8.05
N LEU A 39 -2.12 3.33 -9.18
CA LEU A 39 -2.67 4.13 -10.27
C LEU A 39 -3.88 3.44 -10.90
N SER A 40 -3.87 2.10 -10.99
CA SER A 40 -5.06 1.33 -11.41
C SER A 40 -6.25 1.48 -10.45
N SER A 41 -6.01 1.91 -9.21
CA SER A 41 -7.07 2.19 -8.23
C SER A 41 -7.80 3.53 -8.50
N GLY A 42 -7.34 4.34 -9.47
CA GLY A 42 -7.98 5.59 -9.87
C GLY A 42 -7.64 6.80 -9.00
N LEU A 43 -6.64 6.69 -8.13
CA LEU A 43 -6.19 7.79 -7.28
C LEU A 43 -5.18 8.70 -7.99
N PRO A 44 -5.16 10.01 -7.68
CA PRO A 44 -4.18 10.93 -8.23
C PRO A 44 -2.77 10.60 -7.73
N GLN A 45 -1.78 10.82 -8.59
CA GLN A 45 -0.38 10.51 -8.30
C GLN A 45 0.15 11.22 -7.05
N GLU A 46 -0.33 12.43 -6.74
CA GLU A 46 0.05 13.17 -5.53
C GLU A 46 -0.34 12.43 -4.24
N THR A 47 -1.53 11.83 -4.22
CA THR A 47 -1.98 11.01 -3.10
C THR A 47 -1.12 9.76 -2.95
N LEU A 48 -0.77 9.12 -4.08
CA LEU A 48 0.11 7.96 -4.06
C LEU A 48 1.47 8.32 -3.48
N GLN A 49 2.09 9.41 -3.93
CA GLN A 49 3.36 9.88 -3.39
C GLN A 49 3.31 10.07 -1.87
N LYS A 50 2.25 10.68 -1.34
CA LYS A 50 2.04 10.78 0.11
C LYS A 50 2.02 9.40 0.78
N VAL A 51 1.29 8.42 0.22
CA VAL A 51 1.29 7.04 0.76
C VAL A 51 2.70 6.44 0.78
N PHE A 52 3.49 6.63 -0.28
CA PHE A 52 4.88 6.14 -0.36
C PHE A 52 5.78 6.79 0.70
N GLU A 53 5.66 8.10 0.89
CA GLU A 53 6.39 8.84 1.92
C GLU A 53 6.02 8.35 3.33
N LEU A 54 4.73 8.15 3.58
CA LEU A 54 4.20 7.67 4.86
C LEU A 54 4.65 6.24 5.20
N CYS A 55 4.76 5.37 4.19
CA CYS A 55 5.26 4.01 4.38
C CYS A 55 6.78 3.94 4.58
N GLY A 56 7.50 5.05 4.45
CA GLY A 56 8.95 5.10 4.64
C GLY A 56 9.75 4.51 3.47
N ALA A 57 9.19 4.51 2.25
CA ALA A 57 9.83 3.97 1.05
C ALA A 57 11.09 4.75 0.61
N THR A 58 11.44 5.84 1.30
CA THR A 58 12.64 6.64 1.01
C THR A 58 13.96 5.94 1.35
N ARG A 59 13.96 4.91 2.21
CA ARG A 59 15.20 4.16 2.55
C ARG A 59 15.29 2.76 1.97
N ILE A 60 14.16 2.15 1.63
CA ILE A 60 14.11 0.76 1.20
C ILE A 60 13.47 0.78 -0.18
N HIS A 61 14.25 0.53 -1.22
CA HIS A 61 13.83 0.51 -2.63
C HIS A 61 12.81 -0.61 -2.95
N GLN A 62 12.11 -1.14 -1.94
CA GLN A 62 11.21 -2.29 -2.00
C GLN A 62 10.22 -2.25 -0.82
N PHE A 63 8.98 -2.59 -1.10
CA PHE A 63 7.89 -2.75 -0.14
C PHE A 63 7.85 -4.18 0.37
N GLY A 64 8.11 -4.36 1.66
CA GLY A 64 7.76 -5.62 2.34
C GLY A 64 6.24 -5.74 2.53
N ARG A 65 5.76 -6.96 2.83
CA ARG A 65 4.33 -7.24 3.07
C ARG A 65 3.65 -6.24 4.02
N SER A 66 4.28 -5.93 5.15
CA SER A 66 3.72 -5.00 6.14
C SER A 66 3.55 -3.59 5.59
N GLN A 67 4.54 -3.07 4.85
CA GLN A 67 4.44 -1.73 4.26
C GLN A 67 3.41 -1.69 3.13
N PHE A 68 3.32 -2.76 2.33
CA PHE A 68 2.34 -2.85 1.26
C PHE A 68 0.90 -2.82 1.82
N TYR A 69 0.65 -3.48 2.94
CA TYR A 69 -0.67 -3.50 3.56
C TYR A 69 -1.06 -2.15 4.14
N ILE A 70 -0.09 -1.44 4.75
CA ILE A 70 -0.30 -0.07 5.21
C ILE A 70 -0.62 0.85 4.02
N ALA A 71 0.13 0.73 2.92
CA ALA A 71 -0.10 1.50 1.71
C ALA A 71 -1.50 1.27 1.11
N LEU A 72 -1.91 0.00 1.00
CA LEU A 72 -3.25 -0.35 0.52
C LEU A 72 -4.36 0.21 1.42
N LYS A 73 -4.16 0.20 2.75
CA LYS A 73 -5.14 0.77 3.66
C LYS A 73 -5.27 2.28 3.49
N LEU A 74 -4.15 2.98 3.37
CA LEU A 74 -4.14 4.41 3.11
C LEU A 74 -4.81 4.76 1.76
N ILE A 75 -4.67 3.89 0.77
CA ILE A 75 -5.37 4.00 -0.53
C ILE A 75 -6.87 3.80 -0.37
N ALA A 76 -7.31 2.81 0.41
CA ALA A 76 -8.73 2.61 0.68
C ALA A 76 -9.34 3.84 1.39
N VAL A 77 -8.61 4.42 2.36
CA VAL A 77 -8.98 5.69 3.02
C VAL A 77 -9.09 6.82 1.99
N ALA A 78 -8.11 6.95 1.10
CA ALA A 78 -8.12 7.95 0.04
C ALA A 78 -9.29 7.78 -0.94
N GLN A 79 -9.63 6.53 -1.29
CA GLN A 79 -10.75 6.22 -2.18
C GLN A 79 -12.10 6.57 -1.54
N CYS A 80 -12.22 6.49 -0.22
CA CYS A 80 -13.37 7.01 0.52
C CYS A 80 -13.42 8.55 0.55
N GLY A 81 -12.45 9.25 -0.02
CA GLY A 81 -12.35 10.72 0.02
C GLY A 81 -11.85 11.25 1.37
N LEU A 82 -11.26 10.40 2.21
CA LEU A 82 -10.66 10.79 3.48
C LEU A 82 -9.20 11.24 3.27
N PRO A 83 -8.70 12.18 4.08
CA PRO A 83 -7.32 12.65 3.99
C PRO A 83 -6.34 11.54 4.36
N VAL A 84 -5.36 11.29 3.49
CA VAL A 84 -4.31 10.29 3.70
C VAL A 84 -3.29 10.82 4.72
N GLN A 85 -3.40 10.38 5.97
CA GLN A 85 -2.52 10.78 7.08
C GLN A 85 -2.06 9.57 7.89
N VAL A 86 -0.79 9.57 8.34
CA VAL A 86 -0.23 8.48 9.16
C VAL A 86 -0.88 8.38 10.55
N GLU A 87 -1.43 9.50 11.04
CA GLU A 87 -2.19 9.56 12.30
C GLU A 87 -3.56 8.85 12.22
N SER A 88 -4.00 8.44 11.03
CA SER A 88 -5.24 7.66 10.85
C SER A 88 -5.04 6.13 10.94
N LEU A 89 -3.86 5.65 11.32
CA LEU A 89 -3.54 4.22 11.47
C LEU A 89 -3.59 3.76 12.93
#